data_AF-A0A4D7H4U2-F1
#
_entry.id   AF-A0A4D7H4U2-F1
#
_cell.length_a   1.000
_cell.length_b   1.000
_cell.length_c   1.000
_cell.angle_alpha   90.00
_cell.angle_beta   90.00
_cell.angle_gamma   90.00
#
_symmetry.space_group_name_H-M   'P 1'
#
loop_
_entity.id
_entity.type
_entity.pdbx_description
1 polymer ?
#
loop_
_entity_poly.entity_id
_entity_poly.type
_entity_poly.pdbx_seq_one_letter_code
_entity_poly.pdbx_strand_id
1 'polypeptide(L)'
;MSLRNGFRQSWVLTFGIVAAMAWLTLTAVRVFSLVESPLTWTTPTAGTGAMGGLVGLVVMAVFVGVLLVLFSELGESDPAPSTWPPEK
;
A
#
# COMPACT_ATOMS: atom_id res chain seq x y z
N MET A 1 15.75 -12.94 12.66
CA MET A 1 15.05 -13.36 11.42
C MET A 1 14.34 -12.15 10.86
N SER A 2 14.92 -11.51 9.85
CA SER A 2 14.36 -10.28 9.27
C SER A 2 13.14 -10.61 8.40
N LEU A 3 12.15 -9.71 8.35
CA LEU A 3 11.01 -9.75 7.40
C LEU A 3 11.50 -10.06 5.96
N ARG A 4 12.73 -9.63 5.63
CA ARG A 4 13.41 -9.93 4.36
C ARG A 4 13.61 -11.42 4.08
N ASN A 5 13.86 -12.25 5.10
CA ASN A 5 14.00 -13.70 4.93
C ASN A 5 12.65 -14.36 4.61
N GLY A 6 11.54 -13.79 5.08
CA GLY A 6 10.19 -14.21 4.71
C GLY A 6 9.83 -13.85 3.26
N PHE A 7 10.25 -12.67 2.78
CA PHE A 7 10.02 -12.23 1.40
C PHE A 7 10.92 -12.93 0.37
N ARG A 8 12.21 -13.15 0.69
CA ARG A 8 13.13 -13.90 -0.19
C ARG A 8 12.70 -15.35 -0.43
N GLN A 9 11.98 -15.95 0.52
CA GLN A 9 11.49 -17.32 0.43
C GLN A 9 10.19 -17.45 -0.40
N SER A 10 9.40 -16.36 -0.52
CA SER A 10 8.04 -16.43 -1.08
C SER A 10 7.79 -15.30 -2.08
N TRP A 11 8.06 -15.57 -3.36
CA TRP A 11 7.67 -14.71 -4.49
C TRP A 11 6.16 -14.39 -4.49
N VAL A 12 5.35 -15.30 -3.95
CA VAL A 12 3.89 -15.13 -3.79
C VAL A 12 3.57 -13.93 -2.89
N LEU A 13 4.38 -13.67 -1.86
CA LEU A 13 4.14 -12.56 -0.93
C LEU A 13 4.36 -11.20 -1.62
N THR A 14 5.43 -11.07 -2.41
CA THR A 14 5.72 -9.86 -3.19
C THR A 14 4.64 -9.63 -4.24
N PHE A 15 4.22 -10.68 -4.96
CA PHE A 15 3.12 -10.58 -5.93
C PHE A 15 1.80 -10.16 -5.27
N GLY A 16 1.49 -10.72 -4.10
CA GLY A 16 0.30 -10.37 -3.32
C GLY A 16 0.28 -8.90 -2.90
N ILE A 17 1.42 -8.34 -2.49
CA ILE A 17 1.53 -6.91 -2.14
C ILE A 17 1.30 -6.00 -3.33
N VAL A 18 1.91 -6.33 -4.48
CA VAL A 18 1.73 -5.54 -5.71
C VAL A 18 0.26 -5.60 -6.17
N ALA A 19 -0.36 -6.79 -6.13
CA ALA A 19 -1.77 -6.95 -6.46
C ALA A 19 -2.68 -6.17 -5.50
N ALA A 20 -2.38 -6.20 -4.19
CA ALA A 20 -3.11 -5.43 -3.19
C ALA A 20 -2.96 -3.91 -3.39
N MET A 21 -1.76 -3.43 -3.73
CA MET A 21 -1.53 -2.02 -4.11
C MET A 21 -2.40 -1.62 -5.30
N ALA A 22 -2.37 -2.41 -6.38
CA ALA A 22 -3.15 -2.13 -7.58
C ALA A 22 -4.66 -2.12 -7.28
N TRP A 23 -5.14 -3.08 -6.49
CA TRP A 23 -6.53 -3.15 -6.06
C TRP A 23 -6.95 -1.93 -5.23
N LEU A 24 -6.12 -1.52 -4.26
CA LEU A 24 -6.34 -0.33 -3.45
C LEU A 24 -6.44 0.92 -4.32
N THR A 25 -5.51 1.11 -5.26
CA THR A 25 -5.52 2.27 -6.16
C THR A 25 -6.78 2.30 -7.02
N LEU A 26 -7.17 1.17 -7.63
CA LEU A 26 -8.39 1.10 -8.43
C LEU A 26 -9.65 1.38 -7.59
N THR A 27 -9.69 0.89 -6.36
CA THR A 27 -10.80 1.13 -5.44
C THR A 27 -10.85 2.62 -5.06
N ALA A 28 -9.70 3.26 -4.84
CA ALA A 28 -9.64 4.69 -4.50
C ALA A 28 -10.18 5.54 -5.65
N VAL A 29 -9.82 5.22 -6.90
CA VAL A 29 -10.37 5.89 -8.10
C VAL A 29 -11.89 5.75 -8.14
N ARG A 30 -12.44 4.56 -7.88
CA ARG A 30 -13.89 4.34 -7.85
C ARG A 30 -14.58 5.19 -6.78
N VAL A 31 -14.03 5.21 -5.55
CA VAL A 31 -14.57 6.02 -4.45
C VAL A 31 -14.50 7.51 -4.79
N PHE A 32 -13.42 7.97 -5.41
CA PHE A 32 -13.29 9.34 -5.87
C PHE A 32 -14.38 9.72 -6.88
N SER A 33 -14.62 8.89 -7.90
CA SER A 33 -15.70 9.11 -8.87
C SER A 33 -17.09 9.12 -8.24
N LEU A 34 -17.30 8.34 -7.18
CA LEU A 34 -18.54 8.37 -6.40
C LEU A 34 -18.71 9.69 -5.63
N VAL A 35 -17.64 10.19 -5.00
CA VAL A 35 -17.63 11.45 -4.25
C VAL A 35 -17.83 12.66 -5.17
N GLU A 36 -17.31 12.63 -6.39
CA GLU A 36 -17.47 13.72 -7.37
C GLU A 36 -18.93 13.86 -7.84
N SER A 37 -19.74 12.81 -7.72
CA SER A 37 -21.14 12.82 -8.17
C SER A 37 -22.00 13.74 -7.30
N PRO A 38 -22.67 14.77 -7.88
CA PRO A 38 -23.53 15.71 -7.14
C PRO A 38 -24.63 15.04 -6.30
N LEU A 39 -25.11 13.86 -6.73
CA LEU A 39 -26.13 13.05 -6.05
C LEU A 39 -25.70 12.55 -4.66
N THR A 40 -24.40 12.35 -4.43
CA THR A 40 -23.86 11.88 -3.14
C THR A 40 -23.80 12.98 -2.07
N TRP A 41 -23.93 14.25 -2.47
CA TRP A 41 -23.97 15.40 -1.58
C TRP A 41 -25.39 15.77 -1.16
N THR A 42 -26.38 15.52 -2.03
CA THR A 42 -27.78 15.95 -1.82
C THR A 42 -28.65 14.92 -1.11
N THR A 43 -28.34 13.63 -1.21
CA THR A 43 -29.05 12.54 -0.52
C THR A 43 -28.06 11.56 0.12
N PRO A 44 -27.38 11.97 1.22
CA PRO A 44 -26.42 11.11 1.88
C PRO A 44 -27.13 9.94 2.56
N THR A 45 -26.83 8.71 2.14
CA THR A 45 -27.12 7.52 2.94
C THR A 45 -25.95 7.29 3.91
N ALA A 46 -26.23 6.79 5.11
CA ALA A 46 -25.17 6.52 6.09
C ALA A 46 -24.14 5.54 5.50
N GLY A 47 -22.87 5.96 5.43
CA GLY A 47 -21.77 5.17 4.86
C GLY A 47 -21.46 5.42 3.37
N THR A 48 -22.33 6.09 2.63
CA THR A 48 -22.15 6.42 1.19
C THR A 48 -22.14 7.92 0.90
N GLY A 49 -22.34 8.76 1.92
CA GLY A 49 -22.23 10.21 1.78
C GLY A 49 -20.82 10.67 1.42
N ALA A 50 -20.72 11.80 0.69
CA ALA A 50 -19.47 12.33 0.17
C ALA A 50 -18.37 12.53 1.25
N MET A 51 -18.74 12.91 2.47
CA MET A 51 -17.78 13.01 3.60
C MET A 51 -17.16 11.66 3.98
N GLY A 52 -17.95 10.58 3.99
CA GLY A 52 -17.45 9.23 4.27
C GLY A 52 -16.49 8.74 3.19
N GLY A 53 -16.79 9.05 1.92
CA GLY A 53 -15.91 8.76 0.80
C GLY A 53 -14.58 9.52 0.86
N LEU A 54 -14.59 10.80 1.26
CA LEU A 54 -13.37 11.59 1.47
C LEU A 54 -12.48 11.01 2.57
N VAL A 55 -13.05 10.64 3.72
CA VAL A 55 -12.30 10.00 4.81
C VAL A 55 -11.73 8.66 4.35
N GLY A 56 -12.52 7.86 3.62
CA GLY A 56 -12.07 6.61 3.01
C GLY A 56 -10.87 6.81 2.09
N LEU A 57 -10.89 7.84 1.22
CA LEU A 57 -9.77 8.17 0.35
C LEU A 57 -8.49 8.51 1.11
N VAL A 58 -8.60 9.27 2.20
CA VAL A 58 -7.44 9.60 3.05
C VAL A 58 -6.84 8.32 3.64
N VAL A 59 -7.67 7.43 4.19
CA VAL A 59 -7.20 6.16 4.76
C VAL A 59 -6.54 5.28 3.70
N MET A 60 -7.13 5.20 2.51
CA MET A 60 -6.55 4.44 1.39
C MET A 60 -5.20 5.02 0.93
N ALA A 61 -5.08 6.35 0.88
CA ALA A 61 -3.82 7.02 0.55
C ALA A 61 -2.72 6.72 1.59
N VAL A 62 -3.06 6.74 2.89
CA VAL A 62 -2.14 6.33 3.96
C VAL A 62 -1.69 4.88 3.79
N PHE A 63 -2.63 3.97 3.49
CA PHE A 63 -2.32 2.55 3.32
C PHE A 63 -1.38 2.30 2.13
N VAL A 64 -1.62 2.98 1.01
CA VAL A 64 -0.72 2.94 -0.16
C VAL A 64 0.66 3.48 0.20
N GLY A 65 0.74 4.58 0.95
CA GLY A 65 2.01 5.13 1.45
C GLY A 65 2.80 4.14 2.30
N VAL A 66 2.13 3.44 3.22
CA VAL A 66 2.77 2.40 4.05
C VAL A 66 3.31 1.26 3.18
N LEU A 67 2.55 0.80 2.18
CA LEU A 67 2.98 -0.26 1.26
C LEU A 67 4.20 0.19 0.42
N LEU A 68 4.25 1.45 0.00
CA LEU A 68 5.39 2.01 -0.71
C LEU A 68 6.65 2.06 0.16
N VAL A 69 6.55 2.50 1.42
CA VAL A 69 7.67 2.50 2.37
C VAL A 69 8.19 1.07 2.56
N LEU A 70 7.29 0.12 2.81
CA LEU A 70 7.64 -1.28 2.93
C LEU A 70 8.37 -1.79 1.67
N PHE A 71 7.87 -1.45 0.48
CA PHE A 71 8.51 -1.83 -0.77
C PHE A 71 9.90 -1.21 -0.95
N SER A 72 10.10 0.04 -0.53
CA SER A 72 11.41 0.71 -0.60
C SER A 72 12.45 0.03 0.29
N GLU A 73 12.07 -0.39 1.49
CA GLU A 73 12.96 -1.14 2.40
C GLU A 73 13.39 -2.50 1.83
N LEU A 74 12.59 -3.11 0.93
CA LEU A 74 13.02 -4.33 0.24
C LEU A 74 14.18 -4.06 -0.74
N GLY A 75 14.20 -2.87 -1.37
CA GLY A 75 15.17 -2.49 -2.40
C GLY A 75 16.54 -2.08 -1.85
N GLU A 76 16.60 -1.59 -0.61
CA GLU A 76 17.85 -1.10 -0.01
C GLU A 76 18.80 -2.26 0.32
N SER A 77 19.89 -2.42 -0.43
CA SER A 77 20.94 -3.39 -0.14
C SER A 77 21.89 -2.82 0.91
N ASP A 78 21.60 -3.02 2.19
CA ASP A 78 22.64 -2.87 3.22
C ASP A 78 23.87 -3.69 2.81
N PRO A 79 25.09 -3.12 2.85
CA PRO A 79 26.29 -3.84 2.49
C PRO A 79 26.37 -5.09 3.37
N ALA A 80 26.57 -6.26 2.74
CA ALA A 80 26.73 -7.49 3.48
C ALA A 80 27.81 -7.31 4.56
N PRO A 81 27.62 -7.85 5.78
CA PRO A 81 28.65 -7.80 6.81
C PRO A 81 29.96 -8.29 6.19
N SER A 82 31.04 -7.52 6.35
CA SER A 82 32.36 -7.92 5.88
C SER A 82 32.64 -9.34 6.34
N THR A 83 33.04 -10.22 5.42
CA THR A 83 33.40 -11.60 5.75
C THR A 83 34.51 -11.60 6.79
N TRP A 84 34.25 -12.22 7.94
CA TRP A 84 35.27 -12.48 8.95
C TRP A 84 35.80 -13.91 8.78
N PRO A 85 37.13 -14.12 8.76
CA PRO A 85 38.19 -13.13 8.93
C PRO A 85 38.52 -12.38 7.62
N PRO A 86 39.11 -11.18 7.68
CA PRO A 86 39.59 -10.48 6.49
C PRO A 86 40.66 -11.34 5.79
N GLU A 87 40.47 -11.59 4.50
CA GLU A 87 41.52 -12.17 3.65
C GLU A 87 42.68 -11.17 3.58
N LYS A 88 43.89 -11.66 3.84
CA LYS A 88 45.12 -10.86 3.96
C LYS A 88 45.55 -10.26 2.63
#